data_AF-A0AAJ5MJ58-F1
#
_entry.id   AF-A0AAJ5MJ58-F1
#
_cell.length_a   1.000
_cell.length_b   1.000
_cell.length_c   1.000
_cell.angle_alpha   90.00
_cell.angle_beta   90.00
_cell.angle_gamma   90.00
#
_symmetry.space_group_name_H-M   'P 1'
#
loop_
_entity.id
_entity.type
_entity.pdbx_description
1 polymer ?
#
loop_
_entity_poly.entity_id
_entity_poly.type
_entity_poly.pdbx_seq_one_letter_code
_entity_poly.pdbx_strand_id
1 'polypeptide(L)'
;MNYSVRNVALLLSMSLAAASCTQLPHEQSVSAPDPVTGNLIITDKNLGRPCRIPPVAGENEVYRFGKGKFCDELPNDEAYNFRINGLPSAVLITFYDSPECAADVGNFAFQVRTLQSPTTVGDMLLSTAHAGETGEILNPGLRLEWTEGSGQVGGKLSCVRVEY
;
A
#
# COMPACT_ATOMS: atom_id res chain seq x y z
N MET A 1 43.63 72.91 -58.51
CA MET A 1 44.69 72.16 -57.79
C MET A 1 44.02 71.13 -56.90
N ASN A 2 44.28 69.87 -57.21
CA ASN A 2 44.42 68.67 -56.36
C ASN A 2 43.32 68.22 -55.36
N TYR A 3 42.80 67.02 -55.68
CA TYR A 3 42.30 65.89 -54.88
C TYR A 3 42.39 65.93 -53.34
N SER A 4 41.40 65.34 -52.65
CA SER A 4 41.59 64.07 -51.90
C SER A 4 40.30 63.52 -51.27
N VAL A 5 40.17 62.19 -51.35
CA VAL A 5 39.10 61.29 -50.89
C VAL A 5 39.26 60.99 -49.39
N ARG A 6 38.18 60.65 -48.65
CA ARG A 6 38.14 59.45 -47.76
C ARG A 6 36.81 59.20 -47.02
N ASN A 7 36.35 57.96 -47.17
CA ASN A 7 35.36 57.22 -46.39
C ASN A 7 35.78 57.06 -44.91
N VAL A 8 34.81 57.05 -43.99
CA VAL A 8 34.91 56.42 -42.65
C VAL A 8 33.48 55.94 -42.29
N ALA A 9 33.14 54.68 -42.54
CA ALA A 9 33.30 53.50 -41.67
C ALA A 9 32.26 53.45 -40.51
N LEU A 10 31.22 52.65 -40.76
CA LEU A 10 30.27 52.08 -39.80
C LEU A 10 31.01 51.29 -38.72
N LEU A 11 30.65 51.46 -37.45
CA LEU A 11 30.92 50.49 -36.39
C LEU A 11 29.63 50.27 -35.58
N LEU A 12 28.90 49.20 -35.91
CA LEU A 12 27.90 48.61 -35.03
C LEU A 12 28.63 47.75 -33.99
N SER A 13 28.56 48.14 -32.73
CA SER A 13 28.98 47.29 -31.61
C SER A 13 27.86 46.29 -31.28
N MET A 14 28.05 45.02 -31.64
CA MET A 14 27.27 43.90 -31.12
C MET A 14 27.77 43.54 -29.71
N SER A 15 26.94 43.74 -28.71
CA SER A 15 27.16 43.28 -27.34
C SER A 15 26.71 41.82 -27.22
N LEU A 16 27.67 40.90 -27.05
CA LEU A 16 27.42 39.48 -26.78
C LEU A 16 27.04 39.32 -25.29
N ALA A 17 25.77 39.00 -25.00
CA ALA A 17 25.35 38.62 -23.66
C ALA A 17 25.78 37.17 -23.39
N ALA A 18 26.76 36.98 -22.51
CA ALA A 18 27.12 35.65 -22.01
C ALA A 18 26.04 35.18 -21.02
N ALA A 19 25.24 34.21 -21.42
CA ALA A 19 24.31 33.51 -20.55
C ALA A 19 25.11 32.51 -19.69
N SER A 20 25.34 32.85 -18.42
CA SER A 20 25.90 31.94 -17.43
C SER A 20 24.84 30.90 -17.06
N CYS A 21 24.93 29.69 -17.61
CA CYS A 21 24.16 28.54 -17.16
C CYS A 21 24.64 28.14 -15.76
N THR A 22 23.95 28.59 -14.71
CA THR A 22 24.09 27.98 -13.39
C THR A 22 23.51 26.58 -13.45
N GLN A 23 24.38 25.58 -13.53
CA GLN A 23 24.00 24.19 -13.32
C GLN A 23 23.47 24.05 -11.89
N LEU A 24 22.16 23.82 -11.80
CA LEU A 24 21.53 23.38 -10.56
C LEU A 24 22.27 22.13 -10.07
N PRO A 25 22.65 22.06 -8.78
CA PRO A 25 23.26 20.87 -8.24
C PRO A 25 22.31 19.68 -8.47
N HIS A 26 22.84 18.64 -9.10
CA HIS A 26 22.13 17.38 -9.32
C HIS A 26 21.78 16.82 -7.94
N GLU A 27 20.50 16.88 -7.56
CA GLU A 27 19.98 16.15 -6.41
C GLU A 27 20.33 14.67 -6.63
N GLN A 28 21.35 14.20 -5.91
CA GLN A 28 21.60 12.80 -5.77
C GLN A 28 20.42 12.25 -4.98
N SER A 29 19.53 11.54 -5.68
CA SER A 29 18.50 10.72 -5.07
C SER A 29 19.21 9.66 -4.24
N VAL A 30 19.40 9.96 -2.96
CA VAL A 30 19.75 8.96 -1.95
C VAL A 30 18.57 8.01 -1.94
N SER A 31 18.74 6.81 -2.48
CA SER A 31 17.73 5.76 -2.31
C SER A 31 17.55 5.58 -0.82
N ALA A 32 16.39 5.99 -0.30
CA ALA A 32 16.03 5.68 1.07
C ALA A 32 16.18 4.15 1.23
N PRO A 33 16.77 3.65 2.33
CA PRO A 33 16.71 2.23 2.61
C PRO A 33 15.25 1.80 2.55
N ASP A 34 14.96 0.69 1.85
CA ASP A 34 13.61 0.16 1.74
C ASP A 34 13.01 0.16 3.16
N PRO A 35 11.89 0.88 3.38
CA PRO A 35 11.28 0.87 4.69
C PRO A 35 11.04 -0.59 5.04
N VAL A 36 11.43 -1.01 6.24
CA VAL A 36 11.09 -2.35 6.74
C VAL A 36 9.58 -2.38 6.84
N THR A 37 8.94 -2.85 5.77
CA THR A 37 7.50 -2.87 5.66
C THR A 37 6.99 -3.92 6.63
N GLY A 38 6.05 -3.51 7.49
CA GLY A 38 5.43 -4.40 8.46
C GLY A 38 4.68 -5.56 7.81
N ASN A 39 3.96 -6.33 8.64
CA ASN A 39 3.19 -7.47 8.17
C ASN A 39 1.75 -7.42 8.67
N LEU A 40 0.82 -7.77 7.78
CA LEU A 40 -0.43 -8.39 8.19
C LEU A 40 -0.11 -9.81 8.67
N ILE A 41 -0.65 -10.18 9.82
CA ILE A 41 -0.42 -11.50 10.40
C ILE A 41 -1.78 -12.13 10.65
N ILE A 42 -2.04 -13.27 10.02
CA ILE A 42 -3.28 -14.03 10.15
C ILE A 42 -2.97 -15.30 10.91
N THR A 43 -3.82 -15.68 11.85
CA THR A 43 -3.60 -16.86 12.69
C THR A 43 -4.86 -17.70 12.85
N ASP A 44 -4.64 -18.95 13.25
CA ASP A 44 -5.71 -19.85 13.64
C ASP A 44 -6.33 -19.48 14.99
N LYS A 45 -7.34 -20.25 15.41
CA LYS A 45 -8.09 -20.03 16.65
C LYS A 45 -7.20 -19.97 17.90
N ASN A 46 -6.08 -20.69 17.88
CA ASN A 46 -5.16 -20.83 19.00
C ASN A 46 -3.95 -19.89 18.91
N LEU A 47 -3.89 -19.01 17.91
CA LEU A 47 -2.77 -18.11 17.63
C LEU A 47 -1.43 -18.84 17.37
N GLY A 48 -1.46 -20.14 17.06
CA GLY A 48 -0.28 -21.00 16.99
C GLY A 48 0.37 -21.03 15.61
N ARG A 49 -0.39 -20.69 14.57
CA ARG A 49 0.03 -20.82 13.16
C ARG A 49 -0.06 -19.50 12.41
N PRO A 50 0.99 -18.64 12.49
CA PRO A 50 0.98 -17.31 11.89
C PRO A 50 1.37 -17.32 10.41
N CYS A 51 0.42 -16.93 9.56
CA CYS A 51 0.63 -16.52 8.17
C CYS A 51 1.03 -15.04 8.14
N ARG A 52 2.19 -14.71 7.57
CA ARG A 52 2.69 -13.33 7.48
C ARG A 52 2.63 -12.84 6.04
N ILE A 53 1.97 -11.70 5.86
CA ILE A 53 1.74 -11.08 4.56
C ILE A 53 2.33 -9.66 4.60
N PRO A 54 3.47 -9.41 3.95
CA PRO A 54 3.94 -8.05 3.73
C PRO A 54 3.13 -7.39 2.61
N PRO A 55 2.77 -6.10 2.72
CA PRO A 55 2.28 -5.36 1.56
C PRO A 55 3.45 -4.98 0.64
N VAL A 56 3.16 -4.83 -0.64
CA VAL A 56 4.12 -4.42 -1.67
C VAL A 56 3.59 -3.15 -2.32
N ALA A 57 4.42 -2.10 -2.36
CA ALA A 57 3.99 -0.78 -2.82
C ALA A 57 3.71 -0.77 -4.33
N GLY A 58 2.58 -0.19 -4.73
CA GLY A 58 2.07 -0.20 -6.10
C GLY A 58 1.43 -1.52 -6.54
N GLU A 59 1.20 -2.46 -5.62
CA GLU A 59 0.73 -3.81 -5.95
C GLU A 59 -0.58 -4.19 -5.24
N ASN A 60 -1.32 -5.10 -5.90
CA ASN A 60 -2.53 -5.73 -5.39
C ASN A 60 -2.26 -7.21 -5.13
N GLU A 61 -1.71 -7.48 -3.96
CA GLU A 61 -1.26 -8.81 -3.57
C GLU A 61 -2.44 -9.68 -3.13
N VAL A 62 -2.57 -10.87 -3.73
CA VAL A 62 -3.69 -11.78 -3.50
C VAL A 62 -3.19 -13.11 -2.95
N TYR A 63 -3.63 -13.43 -1.74
CA TYR A 63 -3.34 -14.68 -1.04
C TYR A 63 -4.59 -15.54 -0.99
N ARG A 64 -4.57 -16.71 -1.64
CA ARG A 64 -5.70 -17.64 -1.71
C ARG A 64 -5.36 -18.88 -0.88
N PHE A 65 -5.99 -19.04 0.26
CA PHE A 65 -5.72 -20.15 1.15
C PHE A 65 -6.06 -21.48 0.46
N GLY A 66 -5.09 -22.40 0.42
CA GLY A 66 -5.20 -23.69 -0.26
C GLY A 66 -4.90 -23.70 -1.78
N LYS A 67 -4.64 -22.56 -2.44
CA LYS A 67 -4.24 -22.52 -3.87
C LYS A 67 -3.36 -21.30 -4.22
N GLY A 68 -2.32 -21.46 -5.03
CA GLY A 68 -1.56 -20.33 -5.58
C GLY A 68 -0.56 -19.71 -4.60
N LYS A 69 -0.64 -18.40 -4.35
CA LYS A 69 0.15 -17.72 -3.30
C LYS A 69 -0.59 -17.89 -1.97
N PHE A 70 -0.04 -18.65 -1.04
CA PHE A 70 -0.66 -18.95 0.25
C PHE A 70 0.38 -19.17 1.34
N CYS A 71 -0.08 -19.24 2.59
CA CYS A 71 0.75 -19.59 3.73
C CYS A 71 0.61 -21.08 4.05
N ASP A 72 1.68 -21.85 3.92
CA ASP A 72 1.69 -23.29 4.20
C ASP A 72 1.33 -23.58 5.67
N GLU A 73 1.64 -22.65 6.58
CA GLU A 73 1.40 -22.81 8.01
C GLU A 73 -0.07 -22.67 8.39
N LEU A 74 -0.89 -22.00 7.57
CA LEU A 74 -2.30 -21.72 7.86
C LEU A 74 -3.17 -22.25 6.72
N PRO A 75 -3.72 -23.48 6.85
CA PRO A 75 -4.59 -24.07 5.84
C PRO A 75 -5.88 -23.27 5.60
N ASN A 76 -6.57 -23.58 4.50
CA ASN A 76 -7.89 -23.03 4.20
C ASN A 76 -8.88 -23.32 5.34
N ASP A 77 -9.82 -22.40 5.58
CA ASP A 77 -10.85 -22.54 6.60
C ASP A 77 -10.33 -22.64 8.05
N GLU A 78 -9.08 -22.25 8.31
CA GLU A 78 -8.50 -22.32 9.65
C GLU A 78 -8.16 -20.97 10.27
N ALA A 79 -8.30 -19.87 9.52
CA ALA A 79 -8.05 -18.53 10.03
C ALA A 79 -9.20 -18.01 10.91
N TYR A 80 -8.84 -17.42 12.05
CA TYR A 80 -9.79 -16.83 13.01
C TYR A 80 -9.43 -15.41 13.41
N ASN A 81 -8.14 -15.09 13.42
CA ASN A 81 -7.65 -13.82 13.92
C ASN A 81 -6.74 -13.16 12.89
N PHE A 82 -6.67 -11.85 12.95
CA PHE A 82 -5.61 -11.08 12.30
C PHE A 82 -5.02 -10.07 13.29
N ARG A 83 -3.78 -9.68 13.05
CA ARG A 83 -3.12 -8.56 13.71
C ARG A 83 -2.27 -7.81 12.70
N ILE A 84 -1.95 -6.57 13.02
CA ILE A 84 -1.15 -5.70 12.17
C ILE A 84 0.12 -5.36 12.92
N ASN A 85 1.29 -5.53 12.30
CA ASN A 85 2.56 -5.17 12.92
C ASN A 85 3.37 -4.29 11.98
N GLY A 86 3.37 -2.97 12.24
CA GLY A 86 4.23 -2.03 11.53
C GLY A 86 3.80 -1.70 10.09
N LEU A 87 2.52 -1.89 9.73
CA LEU A 87 2.08 -1.61 8.36
C LEU A 87 2.09 -0.09 8.08
N PRO A 88 2.41 0.34 6.85
CA PRO A 88 2.31 1.73 6.46
C PRO A 88 0.86 2.21 6.49
N SER A 89 0.65 3.52 6.39
CA SER A 89 -0.69 4.11 6.24
C SER A 89 -1.27 3.79 4.86
N ALA A 90 -2.61 3.85 4.77
CA ALA A 90 -3.40 3.68 3.56
C ALA A 90 -3.36 2.28 2.91
N VAL A 91 -2.80 1.28 3.60
CA VAL A 91 -2.90 -0.13 3.17
C VAL A 91 -4.35 -0.56 3.30
N LEU A 92 -4.90 -1.09 2.21
CA LEU A 92 -6.21 -1.71 2.17
C LEU A 92 -6.06 -3.21 2.27
N ILE A 93 -6.77 -3.82 3.21
CA ILE A 93 -6.75 -5.25 3.45
C ILE A 93 -8.17 -5.75 3.37
N THR A 94 -8.45 -6.64 2.43
CA THR A 94 -9.77 -7.22 2.26
C THR A 94 -9.73 -8.72 2.53
N PHE A 95 -10.67 -9.18 3.35
CA PHE A 95 -10.84 -10.57 3.75
C PHE A 95 -12.09 -11.13 3.06
N TYR A 96 -11.97 -12.33 2.49
CA TYR A 96 -13.04 -12.99 1.74
C TYR A 96 -13.19 -14.46 2.16
N ASP A 97 -14.43 -14.90 2.30
CA ASP A 97 -14.79 -16.32 2.35
C ASP A 97 -14.57 -17.00 0.98
N SER A 98 -14.78 -16.26 -0.11
CA SER A 98 -14.64 -16.80 -1.47
C SER A 98 -13.16 -17.02 -1.86
N PRO A 99 -12.81 -18.19 -2.44
CA PRO A 99 -11.46 -18.44 -2.96
C PRO A 99 -11.11 -17.55 -4.17
N GLU A 100 -12.11 -16.98 -4.83
CA GLU A 100 -11.91 -16.07 -5.96
C GLU A 100 -11.73 -14.60 -5.53
N CYS A 101 -11.71 -14.33 -4.23
CA CYS A 101 -11.55 -12.97 -3.67
C CYS A 101 -12.66 -12.02 -4.13
N ALA A 102 -13.88 -12.56 -4.20
CA ALA A 102 -15.09 -11.86 -4.60
C ALA A 102 -16.08 -11.82 -3.44
N ALA A 103 -16.81 -10.73 -3.32
CA ALA A 103 -17.93 -10.64 -2.39
C ALA A 103 -19.17 -11.32 -2.99
N ASP A 104 -19.91 -12.03 -2.16
CA ASP A 104 -21.15 -12.72 -2.50
C ASP A 104 -22.07 -12.67 -1.26
N VAL A 105 -23.37 -12.47 -1.46
CA VAL A 105 -24.39 -12.34 -0.40
C VAL A 105 -24.41 -13.56 0.54
N GLY A 106 -24.03 -14.75 0.05
CA GLY A 106 -23.95 -15.98 0.87
C GLY A 106 -22.67 -16.14 1.70
N ASN A 107 -21.66 -15.30 1.44
CA ASN A 107 -20.31 -15.39 1.97
C ASN A 107 -19.98 -14.12 2.75
N PHE A 108 -19.02 -14.16 3.68
CA PHE A 108 -18.57 -12.91 4.29
C PHE A 108 -17.47 -12.25 3.44
N ALA A 109 -17.48 -10.91 3.43
CA ALA A 109 -16.32 -10.14 3.03
C ALA A 109 -16.26 -8.83 3.83
N PHE A 110 -15.06 -8.34 4.11
CA PHE A 110 -14.88 -7.01 4.71
C PHE A 110 -13.50 -6.46 4.39
N GLN A 111 -13.39 -5.13 4.42
CA GLN A 111 -12.15 -4.41 4.17
C GLN A 111 -11.82 -3.47 5.31
N VAL A 112 -10.54 -3.46 5.67
CA VAL A 112 -9.98 -2.51 6.61
C VAL A 112 -8.90 -1.66 5.96
N ARG A 113 -8.73 -0.43 6.45
CA ARG A 113 -7.70 0.52 6.02
C ARG A 113 -6.84 0.95 7.19
N THR A 114 -5.51 0.92 7.02
CA THR A 114 -4.59 1.54 7.97
C THR A 114 -4.63 3.07 7.82
N LEU A 115 -4.70 3.81 8.92
CA LEU A 115 -4.84 5.28 8.90
C LEU A 115 -3.55 6.03 9.27
N GLN A 116 -2.56 5.35 9.82
CA GLN A 116 -1.31 5.96 10.29
C GLN A 116 -0.11 5.11 9.90
N SER A 117 1.08 5.69 9.98
CA SER A 117 2.33 4.99 9.67
C SER A 117 3.31 5.15 10.83
N PRO A 118 3.75 4.06 11.48
CA PRO A 118 3.26 2.69 11.34
C PRO A 118 1.91 2.46 12.06
N THR A 119 1.03 1.62 11.49
CA THR A 119 -0.12 1.03 12.19
C THR A 119 0.29 -0.29 12.83
N THR A 120 -0.07 -0.48 14.10
CA THR A 120 0.06 -1.75 14.82
C THR A 120 -1.23 -2.01 15.59
N VAL A 121 -1.80 -3.21 15.41
CA VAL A 121 -3.05 -3.65 16.03
C VAL A 121 -2.78 -5.04 16.60
N GLY A 122 -3.24 -5.28 17.83
CA GLY A 122 -3.16 -6.60 18.47
C GLY A 122 -4.04 -7.64 17.78
N ASP A 123 -4.08 -8.86 18.33
CA ASP A 123 -4.92 -9.92 17.79
C ASP A 123 -6.41 -9.53 17.85
N MET A 124 -7.06 -9.56 16.69
CA MET A 124 -8.47 -9.23 16.51
C MET A 124 -9.15 -10.38 15.78
N LEU A 125 -10.31 -10.81 16.29
CA LEU A 125 -11.14 -11.81 15.62
C LEU A 125 -11.66 -11.24 14.29
N LEU A 126 -11.57 -12.04 13.22
CA LEU A 126 -12.16 -11.71 11.93
C LEU A 126 -13.66 -11.42 12.07
N SER A 127 -14.36 -12.21 12.90
CA SER A 127 -15.79 -12.03 13.17
C SER A 127 -16.10 -10.72 13.89
N THR A 128 -15.22 -10.25 14.76
CA THR A 128 -15.41 -8.97 15.46
C THR A 128 -15.25 -7.80 14.50
N ALA A 129 -14.25 -7.86 13.61
CA ALA A 129 -14.06 -6.83 12.59
C ALA A 129 -15.23 -6.81 11.58
N HIS A 130 -15.69 -7.97 11.10
CA HIS A 130 -16.82 -8.06 10.16
C HIS A 130 -18.14 -7.57 10.75
N ALA A 131 -18.37 -7.76 12.07
CA ALA A 131 -19.57 -7.30 12.75
C ALA A 131 -19.62 -5.79 13.02
N GLY A 132 -18.53 -5.07 12.75
CA GLY A 132 -18.46 -3.62 12.93
C GLY A 132 -19.29 -2.84 11.91
N GLU A 133 -19.53 -1.57 12.21
CA GLU A 133 -20.21 -0.66 11.29
C GLU A 133 -19.24 -0.10 10.25
N THR A 134 -19.68 0.00 8.99
CA THR A 134 -18.88 0.66 7.95
C THR A 134 -18.47 2.07 8.39
N GLY A 135 -17.17 2.32 8.39
CA GLY A 135 -16.56 3.57 8.84
C GLY A 135 -16.03 3.55 10.28
N GLU A 136 -16.33 2.50 11.06
CA GLU A 136 -15.89 2.32 12.46
C GLU A 136 -14.37 2.26 12.59
N ILE A 137 -13.85 2.87 13.66
CA ILE A 137 -12.45 2.72 14.07
C ILE A 137 -12.32 1.48 14.96
N LEU A 138 -11.96 0.35 14.35
CA LEU A 138 -11.82 -0.94 15.05
C LEU A 138 -10.68 -0.93 16.08
N ASN A 139 -9.63 -0.15 15.80
CA ASN A 139 -8.48 0.05 16.67
C ASN A 139 -7.79 1.38 16.32
N PRO A 140 -7.03 2.03 17.22
CA PRO A 140 -6.24 3.20 16.84
C PRO A 140 -5.39 2.96 15.59
N GLY A 141 -5.68 3.72 14.53
CA GLY A 141 -4.97 3.58 13.25
C GLY A 141 -5.52 2.51 12.29
N LEU A 142 -6.66 1.88 12.59
CA LEU A 142 -7.34 0.91 11.73
C LEU A 142 -8.84 1.22 11.62
N ARG A 143 -9.33 1.33 10.39
CA ARG A 143 -10.74 1.61 10.10
C ARG A 143 -11.36 0.50 9.28
N LEU A 144 -12.63 0.19 9.55
CA LEU A 144 -13.45 -0.66 8.70
C LEU A 144 -14.02 0.17 7.55
N GLU A 145 -13.71 -0.18 6.30
CA GLU A 145 -14.14 0.58 5.11
C GLU A 145 -15.45 0.05 4.53
N TRP A 146 -15.67 -1.26 4.59
CA TRP A 146 -16.93 -1.88 4.18
C TRP A 146 -17.04 -3.32 4.70
N THR A 147 -18.28 -3.81 4.75
CA THR A 147 -18.64 -5.20 5.06
C THR A 147 -19.73 -5.68 4.10
N GLU A 148 -19.74 -6.98 3.81
CA GLU A 148 -20.78 -7.63 3.01
C GLU A 148 -21.03 -9.05 3.53
N GLY A 149 -22.28 -9.50 3.33
CA GLY A 149 -22.76 -10.82 3.70
C GLY A 149 -22.92 -11.04 5.21
N SER A 150 -23.45 -12.22 5.56
CA SER A 150 -23.76 -12.62 6.94
C SER A 150 -23.33 -14.06 7.25
N GLY A 151 -22.44 -14.61 6.42
CA GLY A 151 -21.90 -15.95 6.59
C GLY A 151 -21.09 -16.13 7.87
N GLN A 152 -20.78 -17.38 8.20
CA GLN A 152 -19.86 -17.69 9.29
C GLN A 152 -18.47 -17.14 8.95
N VAL A 153 -17.91 -16.26 9.80
CA VAL A 153 -16.62 -15.62 9.52
C VAL A 153 -15.42 -16.46 10.00
N GLY A 154 -15.48 -16.95 11.24
CA GLY A 154 -14.37 -17.69 11.84
C GLY A 154 -14.20 -19.07 11.20
N GLY A 155 -12.98 -19.39 10.74
CA GLY A 155 -12.66 -20.65 10.09
C GLY A 155 -13.27 -20.78 8.70
N LYS A 156 -13.44 -19.66 7.99
CA LYS A 156 -13.99 -19.61 6.63
C LYS A 156 -13.26 -18.69 5.68
N LEU A 157 -12.16 -18.06 6.13
CA LEU A 157 -11.35 -17.23 5.27
C LEU A 157 -10.67 -18.07 4.20
N SER A 158 -10.94 -17.76 2.92
CA SER A 158 -10.30 -18.42 1.79
C SER A 158 -9.44 -17.48 0.93
N CYS A 159 -9.65 -16.17 1.02
CA CYS A 159 -8.78 -15.22 0.32
C CYS A 159 -8.55 -13.92 1.10
N VAL A 160 -7.34 -13.38 0.97
CA VAL A 160 -6.96 -12.04 1.42
C VAL A 160 -6.34 -11.25 0.28
N ARG A 161 -6.80 -10.03 0.09
CA ARG A 161 -6.21 -9.06 -0.83
C ARG A 161 -5.59 -7.92 -0.05
N VAL A 162 -4.35 -7.56 -0.38
CA VAL A 162 -3.62 -6.45 0.23
C VAL A 162 -3.22 -5.48 -0.89
N GLU A 163 -3.68 -4.24 -0.78
CA GLU A 163 -3.43 -3.17 -1.75
C GLU A 163 -2.63 -2.08 -1.05
N TYR A 164 -1.43 -1.77 -1.55
CA TYR A 164 -0.53 -0.75 -1.00
C TYR A 164 0.15 0.07 -2.09
#